data_AF-A0A2E7R2U4-F1
#
_entry.id   AF-A0A2E7R2U4-F1
#
_cell.length_a   1.000
_cell.length_b   1.000
_cell.length_c   1.000
_cell.angle_alpha   90.00
_cell.angle_beta   90.00
_cell.angle_gamma   90.00
#
_symmetry.space_group_name_H-M   'P 1'
#
loop_
_entity.id
_entity.type
_entity.pdbx_description
1 polymer ?
#
loop_
_entity_poly.entity_id
_entity_poly.type
_entity_poly.pdbx_seq_one_letter_code
_entity_poly.pdbx_strand_id
1 'polypeptide(L)'
;MTMPLYEYYCEPCNGVFELVKPVREAEKNQLCIECHAESARIMSRDWAAFTFRDGFPRKIPDDGTYWHLGQKVSKPMTRSGPLGQHPELQAKGTPEHLPPSVEEIQRFEAMKDIEREGKEAMGAQYVNSEWSVNSDMPQRLAQPTSNQRVQRERSAFFEREKIKNRRTNSKLARERALRSKNT
;
A
#
# COMPACT_ATOMS: atom_id res chain seq x y z
N MET A 1 -1.75 22.20 53.86
CA MET A 1 -2.02 21.08 52.93
C MET A 1 -1.24 21.30 51.65
N THR A 2 -0.40 20.35 51.25
CA THR A 2 0.23 20.34 49.93
C THR A 2 -0.81 19.88 48.90
N MET A 3 -1.16 20.73 47.94
CA MET A 3 -2.07 20.33 46.85
C MET A 3 -1.30 19.48 45.83
N PRO A 4 -1.83 18.32 45.41
CA PRO A 4 -1.16 17.48 44.42
C PRO A 4 -1.16 18.12 43.04
N LEU A 5 -0.12 17.81 42.27
CA LEU A 5 0.05 18.14 40.87
C LEU A 5 -0.47 16.98 40.01
N TYR A 6 -1.25 17.29 38.98
CA TYR A 6 -1.77 16.31 38.03
C TYR A 6 -1.41 16.72 36.61
N GLU A 7 -1.15 15.73 35.75
CA GLU A 7 -0.91 15.93 34.33
C GLU A 7 -2.20 15.68 33.53
N TYR A 8 -2.45 16.52 32.52
CA TYR A 8 -3.58 16.43 31.61
C TYR A 8 -3.10 16.42 30.16
N TYR A 9 -3.74 15.61 29.32
CA TYR A 9 -3.45 15.50 27.89
C TYR A 9 -4.59 16.07 27.05
N CYS A 10 -4.22 16.93 26.13
CA CYS A 10 -5.10 17.51 25.13
C CYS A 10 -4.89 16.80 23.79
N GLU A 11 -5.92 16.10 23.30
CA GLU A 11 -5.87 15.39 22.01
C GLU A 11 -5.74 16.35 20.82
N PRO A 12 -6.49 17.47 20.71
CA PRO A 12 -6.34 18.40 19.60
C PRO A 12 -4.95 19.05 19.47
N CYS A 13 -4.33 19.43 20.58
CA CYS A 13 -3.00 20.03 20.58
C CYS A 13 -1.87 18.99 20.60
N ASN A 14 -2.19 17.72 20.89
CA ASN A 14 -1.22 16.68 21.24
C ASN A 14 -0.22 17.17 22.33
N GLY A 15 -0.74 17.91 23.31
CA GLY A 15 0.02 18.60 24.35
C GLY A 15 -0.28 18.06 25.74
N VAL A 16 0.71 18.14 26.64
CA VAL A 16 0.55 17.80 28.07
C VAL A 16 0.78 19.04 28.91
N PHE A 17 -0.08 19.27 29.90
CA PHE A 17 0.04 20.37 30.85
C PHE A 17 -0.28 19.92 32.27
N GLU A 18 0.23 20.68 33.24
CA GLU A 18 0.16 20.34 34.65
C GLU A 18 -0.77 21.30 35.40
N LEU A 19 -1.56 20.76 36.33
CA LEU A 19 -2.47 21.54 37.17
C LEU A 19 -2.43 21.06 38.63
N VAL A 20 -2.34 22.02 39.54
CA VAL A 20 -2.43 21.78 40.98
C VAL A 20 -3.89 21.78 41.40
N LYS A 21 -4.42 20.65 41.86
CA LYS A 21 -5.85 20.51 42.19
C LYS A 21 -6.07 19.73 43.49
N PRO A 22 -7.20 19.94 44.19
CA PRO A 22 -7.55 19.08 45.30
C PRO A 22 -7.89 17.67 44.79
N VAL A 23 -7.62 16.65 45.60
CA VAL A 23 -7.87 15.23 45.26
C VAL A 23 -9.31 14.98 44.81
N ARG A 24 -10.29 15.71 45.36
CA ARG A 24 -11.71 15.61 45.00
C ARG A 24 -12.01 16.00 43.54
N GLU A 25 -11.12 16.74 42.90
CA GLU A 25 -11.28 17.19 41.51
C GLU A 25 -10.33 16.49 40.55
N ALA A 26 -9.60 15.48 41.02
CA ALA A 26 -8.58 14.80 40.24
C ALA A 26 -9.15 14.04 39.03
N GLU A 27 -10.43 13.64 39.07
CA GLU A 27 -11.10 12.94 37.96
C GLU A 27 -11.76 13.89 36.95
N LYS A 28 -11.89 15.18 37.26
CA LYS A 28 -12.59 16.12 36.37
C LYS A 28 -11.71 16.48 35.18
N ASN A 29 -12.26 16.34 33.97
CA ASN A 29 -11.65 16.89 32.75
C ASN A 29 -11.37 18.38 32.91
N GLN A 30 -10.26 18.84 32.33
CA GLN A 30 -9.86 20.24 32.36
C GLN A 30 -9.84 20.81 30.94
N LEU A 31 -9.97 22.13 30.82
CA LEU A 31 -9.83 22.78 29.52
C LEU A 31 -8.35 22.97 29.22
N CYS A 32 -7.95 22.66 28.00
CA CYS A 32 -6.61 22.95 27.51
C CYS A 32 -6.38 24.46 27.47
N ILE A 33 -5.22 24.91 27.96
CA ILE A 33 -4.84 26.33 28.01
C ILE A 33 -4.68 26.93 26.61
N GLU A 34 -4.34 26.10 25.62
CA GLU A 34 -4.12 26.53 24.24
C GLU A 34 -5.41 26.58 23.42
N CYS A 35 -6.12 25.45 23.32
CA CYS A 35 -7.29 25.33 22.43
C CYS A 35 -8.63 25.32 23.14
N HIS A 36 -8.66 25.37 24.48
CA HIS A 36 -9.89 25.30 25.29
C HIS A 36 -10.75 24.05 25.04
N ALA A 37 -10.19 23.01 24.40
CA ALA A 37 -10.84 21.71 24.30
C ALA A 37 -10.77 20.95 25.63
N GLU A 38 -11.67 19.99 25.83
CA GLU A 38 -11.57 19.08 26.96
C GLU A 38 -10.29 18.25 26.89
N SER A 39 -9.63 18.11 28.04
CA SER A 39 -8.43 17.32 28.24
C SER A 39 -8.65 16.35 29.40
N ALA A 40 -8.17 15.13 29.20
CA ALA A 40 -8.31 14.06 30.17
C ALA A 40 -7.05 14.00 31.06
N ARG A 41 -7.23 13.65 32.33
CA ARG A 41 -6.10 13.39 33.22
C ARG A 41 -5.33 12.17 32.73
N ILE A 42 -4.01 12.26 32.76
CA ILE A 42 -3.11 11.15 32.45
C ILE A 42 -2.30 10.71 33.67
N MET A 43 -1.73 9.52 33.58
CA MET A 43 -0.74 9.06 34.54
C MET A 43 0.54 9.90 34.39
N SER A 44 1.18 10.24 35.50
CA SER A 44 2.40 11.07 35.47
C SER A 44 3.50 10.39 34.68
N ARG A 45 4.35 11.19 34.03
CA ARG A 45 5.45 10.69 33.19
C ARG A 45 6.44 9.82 33.96
N ASP A 46 6.70 10.18 35.21
CA ASP A 46 7.64 9.43 36.08
C ASP A 46 7.10 8.03 36.43
N TRP A 47 5.78 7.85 36.46
CA TRP A 47 5.14 6.57 36.75
C TRP A 47 4.70 5.81 35.49
N ALA A 48 4.49 6.50 34.37
CA ALA A 48 4.16 5.90 33.08
C ALA A 48 5.31 5.06 32.49
N ALA A 49 6.51 5.10 33.09
CA ALA A 49 7.62 4.23 32.73
C ALA A 49 7.23 2.74 32.68
N PHE A 50 6.25 2.27 33.47
CA PHE A 50 5.87 0.87 33.50
C PHE A 50 4.99 0.40 32.33
N THR A 51 4.43 1.30 31.51
CA THR A 51 3.68 0.90 30.31
C THR A 51 4.61 0.77 29.12
N PHE A 52 5.29 -0.38 29.03
CA PHE A 52 6.10 -0.77 27.88
C PHE A 52 5.26 -1.52 26.85
N ARG A 53 5.45 -1.21 25.56
CA ARG A 53 5.03 -2.09 24.44
C ARG A 53 6.18 -2.20 23.45
N ASP A 54 6.52 -3.42 23.09
CA ASP A 54 7.69 -3.76 22.25
C ASP A 54 9.01 -3.16 22.77
N GLY A 55 9.15 -3.06 24.09
CA GLY A 55 10.36 -2.55 24.75
C GLY A 55 10.49 -1.03 24.81
N PHE A 56 9.51 -0.27 24.32
CA PHE A 56 9.51 1.20 24.40
C PHE A 56 8.51 1.72 25.44
N PRO A 57 8.90 2.70 26.28
CA PRO A 57 7.98 3.35 27.21
C PRO A 57 6.95 4.18 26.42
N ARG A 58 5.66 4.01 26.73
CA ARG A 58 4.55 4.67 26.03
C ARG A 58 3.76 5.56 27.00
N LYS A 59 3.21 6.66 26.49
CA LYS A 59 2.29 7.54 27.23
C LYS A 59 0.85 7.04 27.06
N ILE A 60 0.04 7.16 28.10
CA ILE A 60 -1.42 6.95 28.06
C ILE A 60 -2.07 8.34 28.00
N PRO A 61 -3.10 8.59 27.17
CA PRO A 61 -3.76 7.63 26.28
C PRO A 61 -2.85 7.27 25.11
N ASP A 62 -2.91 6.00 24.76
CA ASP A 62 -1.98 5.44 23.81
C ASP A 62 -2.63 5.35 22.43
N ASP A 63 -1.93 5.77 21.37
CA ASP A 63 -2.44 5.76 19.99
C ASP A 63 -2.75 4.34 19.44
N GLY A 64 -2.52 3.27 20.22
CA GLY A 64 -2.73 1.87 19.82
C GLY A 64 -1.80 1.37 18.71
N THR A 65 -0.86 2.20 18.26
CA THR A 65 0.13 1.90 17.23
C THR A 65 1.34 1.15 17.79
N TYR A 66 2.20 0.63 16.94
CA TYR A 66 3.39 -0.13 17.30
C TYR A 66 4.63 0.57 16.73
N TRP A 67 5.80 0.37 17.35
CA TRP A 67 7.07 0.89 16.83
C TRP A 67 7.94 -0.28 16.40
N HIS A 68 8.26 -0.34 15.11
CA HIS A 68 9.16 -1.34 14.55
C HIS A 68 10.28 -0.63 13.79
N LEU A 69 11.53 -0.90 14.21
CA LEU A 69 12.76 -0.38 13.58
C LEU A 69 12.76 1.15 13.38
N GLY A 70 12.28 1.88 14.39
CA GLY A 70 12.22 3.34 14.36
C GLY A 70 11.07 3.92 13.54
N GLN A 71 10.13 3.10 13.06
CA GLN A 71 8.93 3.56 12.35
C GLN A 71 7.65 3.15 13.06
N LYS A 72 6.67 4.05 13.07
CA LYS A 72 5.34 3.84 13.66
C LYS A 72 4.47 3.05 12.68
N VAL A 73 3.93 1.93 13.11
CA VAL A 73 3.05 1.04 12.32
C VAL A 73 1.75 0.78 13.07
N SER A 74 0.69 0.37 12.37
CA SER A 74 -0.64 0.20 13.00
C SER A 74 -0.85 -1.21 13.55
N LYS A 75 -0.18 -2.21 12.97
CA LYS A 75 -0.31 -3.62 13.36
C LYS A 75 0.99 -4.14 13.97
N PRO A 76 0.93 -5.08 14.93
CA PRO A 76 2.12 -5.77 15.40
C PRO A 76 2.70 -6.68 14.31
N MET A 77 3.98 -7.03 14.44
CA MET A 77 4.64 -8.07 13.63
C MET A 77 3.89 -9.40 13.75
N THR A 78 3.03 -9.68 12.77
CA THR A 78 2.29 -10.96 12.69
C THR A 78 2.97 -11.96 11.76
N ARG A 79 3.84 -11.49 10.86
CA ARG A 79 4.57 -12.32 9.90
C ARG A 79 5.97 -11.76 9.67
N SER A 80 6.90 -12.64 9.33
CA SER A 80 8.23 -12.26 8.86
C SER A 80 8.10 -11.45 7.56
N GLY A 81 8.41 -10.16 7.62
CA GLY A 81 8.62 -9.33 6.44
C GLY A 81 10.06 -9.45 5.92
N PRO A 82 10.36 -8.83 4.77
CA PRO A 82 11.72 -8.62 4.30
C PRO A 82 12.62 -8.03 5.40
N LEU A 83 13.89 -8.42 5.36
CA LEU A 83 14.88 -8.06 6.38
C LEU A 83 14.86 -6.56 6.68
N GLY A 84 14.66 -6.21 7.94
CA GLY A 84 14.72 -4.82 8.40
C GLY A 84 13.49 -3.95 8.09
N GLN A 85 12.35 -4.51 7.70
CA GLN A 85 11.11 -3.73 7.50
C GLN A 85 9.85 -4.43 8.01
N HIS A 86 8.88 -3.63 8.46
CA HIS A 86 7.55 -4.13 8.80
C HIS A 86 6.73 -4.40 7.52
N PRO A 87 5.96 -5.51 7.44
CA PRO A 87 5.17 -5.85 6.25
C PRO A 87 4.19 -4.76 5.80
N GLU A 88 3.67 -3.96 6.74
CA GLU A 88 2.73 -2.86 6.45
C GLU A 88 3.39 -1.70 5.66
N LEU A 89 4.69 -1.48 5.84
CA LEU A 89 5.39 -0.34 5.23
C LEU A 89 5.65 -0.57 3.73
N GLN A 90 5.80 -1.82 3.31
CA GLN A 90 6.01 -2.18 1.90
C GLN A 90 4.78 -1.92 1.03
N ALA A 91 3.59 -2.08 1.60
CA ALA A 91 2.35 -1.86 0.87
C ALA A 91 2.18 -0.40 0.40
N LYS A 92 2.96 0.56 0.93
CA LYS A 92 2.72 1.99 0.74
C LYS A 92 3.62 2.71 -0.26
N GLY A 93 4.61 2.10 -0.93
CA GLY A 93 5.53 2.96 -1.68
C GLY A 93 6.50 2.40 -2.70
N THR A 94 6.47 1.11 -3.07
CA THR A 94 7.30 0.67 -4.20
C THR A 94 6.54 0.88 -5.52
N PRO A 95 7.15 1.50 -6.54
CA PRO A 95 6.55 1.68 -7.87
C PRO A 95 6.18 0.34 -8.53
N GLU A 96 6.76 -0.75 -8.04
CA GLU A 96 6.49 -2.14 -8.44
C GLU A 96 5.07 -2.62 -8.09
N HIS A 97 4.37 -1.99 -7.14
CA HIS A 97 3.02 -2.40 -6.73
C HIS A 97 1.91 -1.49 -7.24
N LEU A 98 2.23 -0.42 -7.99
CA LEU A 98 1.19 0.38 -8.62
C LEU A 98 0.63 -0.35 -9.84
N PRO A 99 -0.68 -0.23 -10.09
CA PRO A 99 -1.26 -0.72 -11.33
C PRO A 99 -0.56 -0.04 -12.52
N PRO A 100 -0.26 -0.79 -13.60
CA PRO A 100 0.56 -0.29 -14.67
C PRO A 100 -0.19 0.77 -15.47
N SER A 101 0.56 1.76 -15.96
CA SER A 101 0.02 2.78 -16.86
C SER A 101 -0.33 2.18 -18.24
N VAL A 102 -1.15 2.88 -19.02
CA VAL A 102 -1.52 2.42 -20.38
C VAL A 102 -0.28 2.27 -21.28
N GLU A 103 0.70 3.16 -21.13
CA GLU A 103 1.96 3.08 -21.87
C GLU A 103 2.80 1.86 -21.48
N GLU A 104 2.84 1.52 -20.20
CA GLU A 104 3.51 0.31 -19.71
C GLU A 104 2.88 -0.97 -20.27
N ILE A 105 1.54 -1.00 -20.35
CA ILE A 105 0.79 -2.13 -20.93
C ILE A 105 1.14 -2.29 -22.41
N GLN A 106 1.16 -1.20 -23.18
CA GLN A 106 1.51 -1.23 -24.60
C GLN A 106 2.94 -1.72 -24.85
N ARG A 107 3.90 -1.26 -24.03
CA ARG A 107 5.29 -1.73 -24.11
C ARG A 107 5.39 -3.22 -23.81
N PHE A 108 4.66 -3.70 -22.80
CA PHE A 108 4.65 -5.11 -22.44
C PHE A 108 4.06 -5.99 -23.55
N GLU A 109 2.99 -5.56 -24.20
CA GLU A 109 2.39 -6.30 -25.30
C GLU A 109 3.27 -6.30 -26.56
N ALA A 110 3.86 -5.15 -26.91
CA ALA A 110 4.81 -5.07 -28.02
C ALA A 110 6.00 -6.02 -27.81
N MET A 111 6.49 -6.12 -26.57
CA MET A 111 7.54 -7.07 -26.20
C MET A 111 7.09 -8.52 -26.35
N LYS A 112 5.86 -8.87 -25.91
CA LYS A 112 5.31 -10.22 -26.10
C LYS A 112 5.12 -10.60 -27.57
N ASP A 113 4.75 -9.63 -28.40
CA ASP A 113 4.61 -9.84 -29.83
C ASP A 113 5.97 -10.07 -30.50
N ILE A 114 7.00 -9.29 -30.14
CA ILE A 114 8.39 -9.50 -30.58
C ILE A 114 8.91 -10.87 -30.11
N GLU A 115 8.63 -11.26 -28.88
CA GLU A 115 9.00 -12.60 -28.38
C GLU A 115 8.29 -13.72 -29.14
N ARG A 116 7.01 -13.55 -29.49
CA ARG A 116 6.24 -14.53 -30.27
C ARG A 116 6.81 -14.65 -31.68
N GLU A 117 7.04 -13.53 -32.35
CA GLU A 117 7.63 -13.47 -33.69
C GLU A 117 9.07 -14.03 -33.69
N GLY A 118 9.87 -13.70 -32.68
CA GLY A 118 11.21 -14.24 -32.49
C GLY A 118 11.20 -15.76 -32.29
N LYS A 119 10.25 -16.30 -31.51
CA LYS A 119 10.07 -17.76 -31.34
C LYS A 119 9.64 -18.45 -32.62
N GLU A 120 8.78 -17.83 -33.41
CA GLU A 120 8.31 -18.34 -34.71
C GLU A 120 9.41 -18.30 -35.79
N ALA A 121 10.25 -17.25 -35.80
CA ALA A 121 11.29 -17.05 -36.80
C ALA A 121 12.61 -17.80 -36.52
N MET A 122 13.04 -17.88 -35.26
CA MET A 122 14.34 -18.46 -34.87
C MET A 122 14.25 -19.92 -34.39
N GLY A 123 13.07 -20.54 -34.49
CA GLY A 123 12.88 -21.95 -34.14
C GLY A 123 13.22 -22.26 -32.68
N ALA A 124 12.38 -21.84 -31.74
CA ALA A 124 12.28 -22.32 -30.35
C ALA A 124 13.56 -22.47 -29.48
N GLN A 125 14.75 -22.02 -29.89
CA GLN A 125 15.99 -22.47 -29.22
C GLN A 125 16.82 -21.38 -28.54
N TYR A 126 16.58 -20.09 -28.72
CA TYR A 126 17.34 -19.06 -28.01
C TYR A 126 16.50 -17.82 -27.70
N VAL A 127 15.78 -17.86 -26.58
CA VAL A 127 15.56 -16.64 -25.79
C VAL A 127 15.80 -17.05 -24.34
N ASN A 128 17.00 -16.77 -23.82
CA ASN A 128 17.28 -16.93 -22.40
C ASN A 128 16.26 -16.12 -21.61
N SER A 129 15.63 -16.77 -20.64
CA SER A 129 14.57 -16.25 -19.77
C SER A 129 15.02 -15.09 -18.85
N GLU A 130 16.24 -14.59 -19.00
CA GLU A 130 16.82 -13.52 -18.18
C GLU A 130 16.34 -12.12 -18.58
N TRP A 131 15.61 -11.97 -19.69
CA TRP A 131 15.01 -10.69 -20.10
C TRP A 131 13.55 -10.51 -19.64
N SER A 132 13.15 -11.16 -18.54
CA SER A 132 11.85 -10.90 -17.90
C SER A 132 11.90 -9.60 -17.09
N VAL A 133 12.05 -8.45 -17.75
CA VAL A 133 12.01 -7.12 -17.11
C VAL A 133 10.63 -6.82 -16.48
N ASN A 134 9.66 -7.74 -16.60
CA ASN A 134 8.26 -7.55 -16.20
C ASN A 134 7.60 -8.85 -15.68
N SER A 135 8.26 -9.64 -14.83
CA SER A 135 7.68 -10.84 -14.21
C SER A 135 6.36 -10.56 -13.47
N ASP A 136 6.23 -9.35 -12.92
CA ASP A 136 5.14 -8.98 -12.02
C ASP A 136 4.00 -8.26 -12.75
N MET A 137 4.17 -7.98 -14.06
CA MET A 137 3.16 -7.32 -14.89
C MET A 137 1.79 -8.06 -14.89
N PRO A 138 1.72 -9.41 -14.95
CA PRO A 138 0.45 -10.12 -14.84
C PRO A 138 -0.29 -9.87 -13.52
N GLN A 139 0.46 -9.78 -12.40
CA GLN A 139 -0.10 -9.53 -11.08
C GLN A 139 -0.57 -8.08 -10.94
N ARG A 140 0.21 -7.11 -11.44
CA ARG A 140 -0.15 -5.69 -11.46
C ARG A 140 -1.34 -5.41 -12.39
N LEU A 141 -1.48 -6.18 -13.47
CA LEU A 141 -2.63 -6.11 -14.37
C LEU A 141 -3.94 -6.52 -13.69
N ALA A 142 -3.90 -7.47 -12.74
CA ALA A 142 -5.06 -7.95 -11.99
C ALA A 142 -5.54 -7.00 -10.88
N GLN A 143 -4.71 -6.02 -10.49
CA GLN A 143 -5.06 -5.10 -9.40
C GLN A 143 -6.06 -4.02 -9.85
N PRO A 144 -7.13 -3.78 -9.07
CA PRO A 144 -8.07 -2.70 -9.34
C PRO A 144 -7.41 -1.34 -9.07
N THR A 145 -7.45 -0.43 -10.05
CA THR A 145 -6.87 0.91 -9.89
C THR A 145 -7.87 1.84 -9.23
N SER A 146 -7.50 2.64 -8.23
CA SER A 146 -8.43 3.62 -7.63
C SER A 146 -8.86 4.72 -8.61
N ASN A 147 -8.05 5.01 -9.63
CA ASN A 147 -8.32 6.04 -10.62
C ASN A 147 -9.28 5.53 -11.72
N GLN A 148 -10.53 5.99 -11.70
CA GLN A 148 -11.57 5.58 -12.67
C GLN A 148 -11.19 5.89 -14.13
N ARG A 149 -10.41 6.95 -14.38
CA ARG A 149 -9.97 7.31 -15.74
C ARG A 149 -9.04 6.23 -16.30
N VAL A 150 -8.06 5.81 -15.51
CA VAL A 150 -7.11 4.76 -15.88
C VAL A 150 -7.84 3.43 -16.07
N GLN A 151 -8.84 3.10 -15.24
CA GLN A 151 -9.67 1.90 -15.45
C GLN A 151 -10.40 1.92 -16.81
N ARG A 152 -11.01 3.05 -17.18
CA ARG A 152 -11.72 3.20 -18.46
C ARG A 152 -10.79 3.11 -19.67
N GLU A 153 -9.62 3.73 -19.57
CA GLU A 153 -8.61 3.67 -20.64
C GLU A 153 -8.08 2.24 -20.81
N ARG A 154 -7.84 1.51 -19.70
CA ARG A 154 -7.44 0.10 -19.72
C ARG A 154 -8.53 -0.81 -20.29
N SER A 155 -9.80 -0.65 -19.90
CA SER A 155 -10.89 -1.48 -20.43
C SER A 155 -11.13 -1.23 -21.91
N ALA A 156 -11.09 0.03 -22.35
CA ALA A 156 -11.20 0.39 -23.76
C ALA A 156 -10.05 -0.19 -24.59
N PHE A 157 -8.84 -0.25 -24.02
CA PHE A 157 -7.68 -0.84 -24.65
C PHE A 157 -7.88 -2.35 -24.91
N PHE A 158 -8.22 -3.12 -23.88
CA PHE A 158 -8.46 -4.56 -24.02
C PHE A 158 -9.60 -4.89 -24.98
N GLU A 159 -10.65 -4.06 -25.00
CA GLU A 159 -11.77 -4.26 -25.93
C GLU A 159 -11.34 -4.04 -27.39
N ARG A 160 -10.50 -3.03 -27.65
CA ARG A 160 -9.90 -2.81 -28.98
C ARG A 160 -9.00 -3.97 -29.39
N GLU A 161 -8.20 -4.49 -28.48
CA GLU A 161 -7.35 -5.66 -28.72
C GLU A 161 -8.16 -6.91 -29.07
N LYS A 162 -9.22 -7.22 -28.31
CA LYS A 162 -10.13 -8.34 -28.61
C LYS A 162 -10.73 -8.22 -30.02
N ILE A 163 -11.14 -7.00 -30.40
CA ILE A 163 -11.69 -6.73 -31.74
C ILE A 163 -10.62 -6.97 -32.81
N LYS A 164 -9.37 -6.51 -32.60
CA LYS A 164 -8.24 -6.76 -33.52
C LYS A 164 -7.98 -8.27 -33.68
N ASN A 165 -7.87 -8.99 -32.57
CA ASN A 165 -7.62 -10.44 -32.56
C ASN A 165 -8.75 -11.24 -33.22
N ARG A 166 -10.01 -10.83 -33.05
CA ARG A 166 -11.14 -11.45 -33.75
C ARG A 166 -11.05 -11.25 -35.27
N ARG A 167 -10.64 -10.06 -35.72
CA ARG A 167 -10.47 -9.74 -37.15
C ARG A 167 -9.32 -10.54 -37.77
N THR A 168 -8.16 -10.58 -37.12
CA THR A 168 -7.00 -11.35 -37.60
C THR A 168 -7.32 -12.84 -37.71
N ASN A 169 -7.94 -13.42 -36.68
CA ASN A 169 -8.37 -14.82 -36.70
C ASN A 169 -9.40 -15.10 -37.80
N SER A 170 -10.36 -14.19 -38.04
CA SER A 170 -11.32 -14.34 -39.14
C SER A 170 -10.68 -14.31 -40.53
N LYS A 171 -9.61 -13.51 -40.70
CA LYS A 171 -8.85 -13.41 -41.95
C LYS A 171 -8.04 -14.69 -42.19
N LEU A 172 -7.32 -15.16 -41.17
CA LEU A 172 -6.58 -16.42 -41.21
C LEU A 172 -7.49 -17.62 -41.49
N ALA A 173 -8.70 -17.67 -40.90
CA ALA A 173 -9.67 -18.71 -41.17
C ALA A 173 -10.15 -18.72 -42.64
N ARG A 174 -10.40 -17.53 -43.22
CA ARG A 174 -10.75 -17.38 -44.64
C ARG A 174 -9.62 -17.83 -45.57
N GLU A 175 -8.38 -17.44 -45.28
CA GLU A 175 -7.20 -17.86 -46.06
C GLU A 175 -6.98 -19.38 -46.01
N ARG A 176 -7.18 -20.01 -44.83
CA ARG A 176 -7.13 -21.47 -44.69
C ARG A 176 -8.23 -22.17 -45.51
N ALA A 177 -9.45 -21.65 -45.49
CA ALA A 177 -10.57 -22.20 -46.26
C ALA A 177 -10.42 -22.03 -47.78
N LEU A 178 -9.72 -21.00 -48.23
CA LEU A 178 -9.38 -20.81 -49.65
C LEU A 178 -8.26 -21.75 -50.07
N ARG A 179 -7.24 -21.95 -49.24
CA ARG A 179 -6.17 -22.93 -49.50
C ARG A 179 -6.69 -24.36 -49.57
N SER A 180 -7.62 -24.75 -48.71
CA SER A 180 -8.21 -26.10 -48.72
C SER A 180 -9.14 -26.40 -49.90
N LYS A 181 -9.54 -25.38 -50.67
CA LYS A 181 -10.36 -25.54 -51.89
C LYS A 181 -9.51 -25.63 -53.16
N ASN A 182 -8.24 -25.26 -53.08
CA ASN A 182 -7.28 -25.28 -54.19
C ASN A 182 -6.32 -26.48 -54.15
N THR A 183 -6.56 -27.43 -53.23
CA THR A 183 -5.91 -28.74 -53.13
C THR A 183 -6.94 -29.82 -53.36
#